data_AF-A0A2W0CLM2-F1
#
_entry.id   AF-A0A2W0CLM2-F1
#
_cell.length_a   1.000
_cell.length_b   1.000
_cell.length_c   1.000
_cell.angle_alpha   90.00
_cell.angle_beta   90.00
_cell.angle_gamma   90.00
#
_symmetry.space_group_name_H-M   'P 1'
#
loop_
_entity.id
_entity.type
_entity.pdbx_description
1 polymer ?
#
loop_
_entity_poly.entity_id
_entity_poly.type
_entity_poly.pdbx_seq_one_letter_code
_entity_poly.pdbx_strand_id
1 'polypeptide(L)'
;MKSQLIIQCQNITLRPFSLEDQAVLRMFTQQPEITDILPDWKMNEEQLRDFLQFVVGSYERFNPADVRIMLAVEHNEDQRIIGWCGVFPNDMLDSSDREMAYALSKGYRNRGYITEAVHALTTYLFEHTQLNRIVGIVKPFNVPSRKVLERTGFRYVTRRRLTDGADYDYFERFKNKEQTEQANLMKNQFVIRLRRARQEDDTVLAEICKRAFEHAMRIWSKGEGDLDSNLCPPNYSSTRLHNYVLREWDYYVVELNGCPIGGVSINVLGHKHARLDKIFIDPVSQGLGLGSQVLELIEAEYPQIEVWKLETSGRQPGNHHFYEKAGYVRTYASTDEYGYEKRLSKTSTQPYLAGSPQVGTDELNAEFYQANLEGTRFSSSNLADSRITDCNMTRSKFTNLNMTEVLLADLRLTNSSVEFVAMDGVQFRDTHLGVNKVPMNWAHCDLGGSRFLHCDLTGVRLEQCQVEGMKINGVAIEDLFAAYDSLKEAR
;
A
#
# COMPACT_ATOMS: atom_id res chain seq x y z
N MET A 1 -20.72 19.78 27.35
CA MET A 1 -21.14 18.70 26.43
C MET A 1 -21.40 19.14 24.99
N LYS A 2 -22.03 20.28 24.68
CA LYS A 2 -22.17 20.76 23.28
C LYS A 2 -20.83 20.82 22.52
N SER A 3 -19.76 21.22 23.20
CA SER A 3 -18.37 21.23 22.67
C SER A 3 -17.65 19.87 22.65
N GLN A 4 -18.26 18.80 23.18
CA GLN A 4 -17.66 17.45 23.28
C GLN A 4 -18.26 16.43 22.30
N LEU A 5 -19.28 16.80 21.50
CA LEU A 5 -19.97 15.91 20.55
C LEU A 5 -19.59 16.22 19.09
N ILE A 6 -18.35 16.67 18.88
CA ILE A 6 -17.79 16.90 17.55
C ILE A 6 -16.89 15.72 17.20
N ILE A 7 -17.23 15.00 16.13
CA ILE A 7 -16.46 13.85 15.66
C ILE A 7 -15.83 14.22 14.32
N GLN A 8 -14.52 14.46 14.35
CA GLN A 8 -13.72 14.75 13.16
C GLN A 8 -13.45 13.46 12.41
N CYS A 9 -13.81 13.44 11.13
CA CYS A 9 -13.51 12.34 10.22
C CYS A 9 -12.63 12.86 9.06
N GLN A 10 -12.29 11.98 8.12
CA GLN A 10 -11.40 12.32 7.00
C GLN A 10 -12.01 13.41 6.11
N ASN A 11 -13.26 13.23 5.68
CA ASN A 11 -13.90 14.14 4.71
C ASN A 11 -15.09 14.91 5.29
N ILE A 12 -15.56 14.50 6.46
CA ILE A 12 -16.70 15.10 7.13
C ILE A 12 -16.41 15.39 8.60
N THR A 13 -17.24 16.26 9.17
CA THR A 13 -17.34 16.48 10.60
C THR A 13 -18.77 16.18 11.02
N LEU A 14 -18.94 15.35 12.06
CA LEU A 14 -20.22 15.23 12.75
C LEU A 14 -20.26 16.27 13.86
N ARG A 15 -21.28 17.12 13.87
CA ARG A 15 -21.45 18.12 14.94
C ARG A 15 -22.91 18.28 15.36
N PRO A 16 -23.16 18.79 16.58
CA PRO A 16 -24.52 19.14 16.98
C PRO A 16 -25.14 20.18 16.04
N PHE A 17 -26.45 20.07 15.84
CA PHE A 17 -27.22 21.12 15.20
C PHE A 17 -27.29 22.36 16.10
N SER A 18 -27.42 23.51 15.48
CA SER A 18 -27.79 24.79 16.09
C SER A 18 -29.14 25.24 15.53
N LEU A 19 -29.79 26.21 16.20
CA LEU A 19 -31.03 26.80 15.69
C LEU A 19 -30.83 27.54 14.35
N GLU A 20 -29.59 27.94 14.04
CA GLU A 20 -29.22 28.61 12.79
C GLU A 20 -29.23 27.65 11.59
N ASP A 21 -29.14 26.33 11.83
CA ASP A 21 -29.12 25.32 10.77
C ASP A 21 -30.51 25.05 10.16
N GLN A 22 -31.57 25.74 10.62
CA GLN A 22 -32.95 25.55 10.16
C GLN A 22 -33.10 25.70 8.64
N ALA A 23 -32.42 26.69 8.04
CA ALA A 23 -32.49 26.93 6.61
C ALA A 23 -31.93 25.75 5.80
N VAL A 24 -30.87 25.11 6.29
CA VAL A 24 -30.25 23.95 5.62
C VAL A 24 -31.11 22.70 5.81
N LEU A 25 -31.67 22.49 7.00
CA LEU A 25 -32.63 21.41 7.24
C LEU A 25 -33.88 21.52 6.36
N ARG A 26 -34.36 22.74 6.09
CA ARG A 26 -35.46 22.99 5.16
C ARG A 26 -35.13 22.52 3.74
N MET A 27 -33.87 22.57 3.32
CA MET A 27 -33.47 22.02 2.02
C MET A 27 -33.62 20.50 1.97
N PHE A 28 -33.51 19.79 3.09
CA PHE A 28 -33.70 18.34 3.15
C PHE A 28 -35.18 17.96 3.10
N THR A 29 -36.08 18.75 3.70
CA THR A 29 -37.54 18.52 3.61
C THR A 29 -38.10 18.73 2.20
N GLN A 30 -37.33 19.34 1.30
CA GLN A 30 -37.70 19.59 -0.10
C GLN A 30 -37.06 18.60 -1.09
N GLN A 31 -36.26 17.64 -0.62
CA GLN A 31 -35.60 16.65 -1.49
C GLN A 31 -36.41 15.34 -1.52
N PRO A 32 -37.02 14.98 -2.66
CA PRO A 32 -37.80 13.75 -2.81
C PRO A 32 -37.00 12.50 -2.44
N GLU A 33 -35.69 12.50 -2.73
CA GLU A 33 -34.82 11.37 -2.40
C GLU A 33 -34.59 11.17 -0.89
N ILE A 34 -35.02 12.11 -0.05
CA ILE A 34 -35.10 11.98 1.40
C ILE A 34 -36.55 11.71 1.79
N THR A 35 -37.49 12.56 1.35
CA THR A 35 -38.88 12.51 1.82
C THR A 35 -39.69 11.33 1.32
N ASP A 36 -39.30 10.70 0.21
CA ASP A 36 -39.99 9.49 -0.29
C ASP A 36 -39.57 8.24 0.50
N ILE A 37 -38.37 8.28 1.09
CA ILE A 37 -37.87 7.23 1.99
C ILE A 37 -38.36 7.48 3.42
N LEU A 38 -38.31 8.74 3.87
CA LEU A 38 -38.70 9.21 5.20
C LEU A 38 -39.86 10.22 5.08
N PRO A 39 -41.12 9.76 4.98
CA PRO A 39 -42.28 10.65 4.80
C PRO A 39 -42.42 11.71 5.89
N ASP A 40 -42.01 11.40 7.13
CA ASP A 40 -42.06 12.33 8.27
C ASP A 40 -41.17 13.57 8.08
N TRP A 41 -40.24 13.55 7.11
CA TRP A 41 -39.44 14.71 6.74
C TRP A 41 -40.20 15.73 5.86
N LYS A 42 -41.45 15.47 5.46
CA LYS A 42 -42.32 16.45 4.77
C LYS A 42 -42.92 17.48 5.75
N MET A 43 -42.08 18.04 6.61
CA MET A 43 -42.48 19.02 7.62
C MET A 43 -42.68 20.41 7.01
N ASN A 44 -43.67 21.13 7.52
CA ASN A 44 -43.79 22.57 7.28
C ASN A 44 -42.77 23.34 8.14
N GLU A 45 -42.71 24.66 7.96
CA GLU A 45 -41.70 25.50 8.59
C GLU A 45 -41.82 25.60 10.12
N GLU A 46 -43.03 25.48 10.65
CA GLU A 46 -43.31 25.45 12.09
C GLU A 46 -42.90 24.11 12.70
N GLN A 47 -43.35 23.01 12.10
CA GLN A 47 -42.98 21.64 12.47
C GLN A 47 -41.47 21.43 12.46
N LEU A 48 -40.78 21.94 11.43
CA LEU A 48 -39.32 21.84 11.35
C LEU A 48 -38.63 22.63 12.47
N ARG A 49 -39.16 23.79 12.83
CA ARG A 49 -38.63 24.62 13.92
C ARG A 49 -38.75 23.90 15.26
N ASP A 50 -39.93 23.34 15.53
CA ASP A 50 -40.19 22.60 16.76
C ASP A 50 -39.33 21.34 16.84
N PHE A 51 -39.18 20.62 15.71
CA PHE A 51 -38.29 19.48 15.60
C PHE A 51 -36.83 19.86 15.86
N LEU A 52 -36.33 20.94 15.24
CA LEU A 52 -34.96 21.41 15.46
C LEU A 52 -34.75 21.84 16.91
N GLN A 53 -35.72 22.53 17.52
CA GLN A 53 -35.64 22.94 18.91
C GLN A 53 -35.64 21.73 19.86
N PHE A 54 -36.40 20.69 19.54
CA PHE A 54 -36.36 19.40 20.23
C PHE A 54 -34.98 18.73 20.09
N VAL A 55 -34.42 18.66 18.89
CA VAL A 55 -33.08 18.08 18.64
C VAL A 55 -32.00 18.85 19.40
N VAL A 56 -31.98 20.18 19.32
CA VAL A 56 -30.99 21.02 20.02
C VAL A 56 -31.14 20.89 21.54
N GLY A 57 -32.38 20.84 22.04
CA GLY A 57 -32.65 20.61 23.46
C GLY A 57 -32.25 19.21 23.94
N SER A 58 -32.25 18.20 23.05
CA SER A 58 -31.86 16.84 23.40
C SER A 58 -30.39 16.73 23.80
N TYR A 59 -29.50 17.57 23.26
CA TYR A 59 -28.07 17.54 23.58
C TYR A 59 -27.75 17.92 25.03
N GLU A 60 -28.57 18.79 25.64
CA GLU A 60 -28.43 19.19 27.04
C GLU A 60 -28.96 18.11 28.00
N ARG A 61 -29.85 17.25 27.49
CA ARG A 61 -30.46 16.14 28.23
C ARG A 61 -29.87 14.79 27.83
N PHE A 62 -28.69 14.79 27.19
CA PHE A 62 -28.07 13.55 26.72
C PHE A 62 -27.83 12.61 27.90
N ASN A 63 -28.36 11.40 27.78
CA ASN A 63 -28.22 10.36 28.77
C ASN A 63 -27.43 9.18 28.16
N PRO A 64 -26.21 8.87 28.65
CA PRO A 64 -25.45 7.70 28.19
C PRO A 64 -26.17 6.35 28.40
N ALA A 65 -27.17 6.28 29.28
CA ALA A 65 -28.01 5.09 29.47
C ALA A 65 -29.24 5.05 28.54
N ASP A 66 -29.67 6.19 28.00
CA ASP A 66 -30.77 6.31 27.04
C ASP A 66 -30.39 7.27 25.91
N VAL A 67 -29.68 6.73 24.92
CA VAL A 67 -29.09 7.51 23.83
C VAL A 67 -30.17 8.04 22.89
N ARG A 68 -30.18 9.35 22.73
CA ARG A 68 -30.99 10.09 21.76
C ARG A 68 -30.12 11.17 21.17
N ILE A 69 -29.59 10.94 19.98
CA ILE A 69 -28.69 11.88 19.35
C ILE A 69 -28.92 11.91 17.85
N MET A 70 -28.83 13.11 17.29
CA MET A 70 -28.84 13.35 15.87
C MET A 70 -27.80 14.43 15.59
N LEU A 71 -26.87 14.19 14.67
CA LEU A 71 -25.80 15.12 14.35
C LEU A 71 -25.89 15.54 12.89
N ALA A 72 -25.48 16.78 12.62
CA ALA A 72 -25.25 17.29 11.29
C ALA A 72 -24.03 16.59 10.69
N VAL A 73 -24.11 16.19 9.42
CA VAL A 73 -22.96 15.75 8.63
C VAL A 73 -22.49 16.95 7.82
N GLU A 74 -21.36 17.53 8.22
CA GLU A 74 -20.75 18.68 7.57
C GLU A 74 -19.58 18.24 6.68
N HIS A 75 -19.53 18.72 5.44
CA HIS A 75 -18.41 18.45 4.52
C HIS A 75 -17.24 19.35 4.86
N ASN A 76 -16.05 18.77 5.07
CA ASN A 76 -14.88 19.51 5.56
C ASN A 76 -14.39 20.58 4.58
N GLU A 77 -14.46 20.33 3.26
CA GLU A 77 -13.98 21.31 2.27
C GLU A 77 -15.02 22.40 1.99
N ASP A 78 -16.28 22.01 1.82
CA ASP A 78 -17.34 22.94 1.43
C ASP A 78 -17.88 23.75 2.61
N GLN A 79 -17.60 23.31 3.84
CA GLN A 79 -18.15 23.87 5.09
C GLN A 79 -19.69 23.96 5.04
N ARG A 80 -20.31 22.91 4.48
CA ARG A 80 -21.77 22.80 4.28
C ARG A 80 -22.29 21.57 4.97
N ILE A 81 -23.48 21.67 5.56
CA ILE A 81 -24.21 20.49 6.04
C ILE A 81 -24.78 19.76 4.82
N ILE A 82 -24.33 18.53 4.62
CA ILE A 82 -24.66 17.69 3.48
C ILE A 82 -25.64 16.58 3.84
N GLY A 83 -25.95 16.42 5.12
CA GLY A 83 -26.91 15.44 5.63
C GLY A 83 -26.93 15.39 7.14
N TRP A 84 -27.42 14.28 7.67
CA TRP A 84 -27.47 14.01 9.10
C TRP A 84 -27.41 12.51 9.37
N CYS A 85 -26.97 12.16 10.57
CA CYS A 85 -27.05 10.80 11.07
C CYS A 85 -27.35 10.81 12.56
N GLY A 86 -28.05 9.80 13.07
CA GLY A 86 -28.51 9.77 14.44
C GLY A 86 -28.82 8.38 14.95
N VAL A 87 -28.83 8.27 16.27
CA VAL A 87 -29.23 7.08 17.03
C VAL A 87 -30.29 7.48 18.05
N PHE A 88 -31.50 6.95 17.91
CA PHE A 88 -32.66 7.31 18.73
C PHE A 88 -33.71 6.18 18.72
N PRO A 89 -34.66 6.15 19.67
CA PRO A 89 -35.75 5.16 19.65
C PRO A 89 -36.68 5.35 18.45
N ASN A 90 -37.23 4.24 17.97
CA ASN A 90 -38.25 4.21 16.93
C ASN A 90 -39.45 3.39 17.44
N ASP A 91 -40.65 3.96 17.35
CA ASP A 91 -41.89 3.34 17.86
C ASP A 91 -42.29 2.05 17.12
N MET A 92 -41.69 1.77 15.95
CA MET A 92 -41.86 0.52 15.22
C MET A 92 -40.95 -0.62 15.72
N LEU A 93 -40.01 -0.32 16.62
CA LEU A 93 -39.03 -1.25 17.17
C LEU A 93 -39.28 -1.47 18.66
N ASP A 94 -38.55 -2.42 19.26
CA ASP A 94 -38.61 -2.62 20.70
C ASP A 94 -38.19 -1.34 21.44
N SER A 95 -38.83 -1.03 22.58
CA SER A 95 -38.59 0.23 23.31
C SER A 95 -37.15 0.37 23.85
N SER A 96 -36.42 -0.74 23.96
CA SER A 96 -35.00 -0.79 24.30
C SER A 96 -34.07 -0.56 23.10
N ASP A 97 -34.58 -0.65 21.87
CA ASP A 97 -33.80 -0.50 20.65
C ASP A 97 -33.54 0.96 20.32
N ARG A 98 -32.32 1.23 19.89
CA ARG A 98 -31.94 2.52 19.32
C ARG A 98 -31.55 2.32 17.87
N GLU A 99 -32.31 2.95 17.00
CA GLU A 99 -32.17 2.85 15.57
C GLU A 99 -31.10 3.81 15.06
N MET A 100 -30.22 3.32 14.21
CA MET A 100 -29.35 4.11 13.35
C MET A 100 -30.11 4.62 12.13
N ALA A 101 -30.41 5.91 12.11
CA ALA A 101 -31.08 6.57 10.99
C ALA A 101 -30.20 7.68 10.41
N TYR A 102 -30.31 7.92 9.10
CA TYR A 102 -29.49 8.90 8.41
C TYR A 102 -30.10 9.33 7.07
N ALA A 103 -29.74 10.53 6.63
CA ALA A 103 -30.02 11.00 5.28
C ALA A 103 -28.86 11.84 4.74
N LEU A 104 -28.68 11.81 3.43
CA LEU A 104 -27.65 12.57 2.72
C LEU A 104 -28.24 13.22 1.48
N SER A 105 -27.90 14.49 1.26
CA SER A 105 -28.31 15.24 0.08
C SER A 105 -27.77 14.61 -1.20
N LYS A 106 -28.56 14.67 -2.28
CA LYS A 106 -28.30 14.00 -3.56
C LYS A 106 -26.89 14.27 -4.11
N GLY A 107 -26.42 15.52 -4.06
CA GLY A 107 -25.13 15.93 -4.62
C GLY A 107 -23.90 15.28 -3.96
N TYR A 108 -24.08 14.71 -2.77
CA TYR A 108 -23.00 14.13 -1.95
C TYR A 108 -23.08 12.60 -1.84
N ARG A 109 -24.06 11.96 -2.50
CA ARG A 109 -24.23 10.50 -2.49
C ARG A 109 -23.13 9.79 -3.30
N ASN A 110 -22.97 8.49 -3.02
CA ASN A 110 -22.01 7.60 -3.69
C ASN A 110 -20.52 7.97 -3.54
N ARG A 111 -20.19 8.81 -2.56
CA ARG A 111 -18.80 9.22 -2.23
C ARG A 111 -18.30 8.71 -0.88
N GLY A 112 -19.10 7.90 -0.17
CA GLY A 112 -18.72 7.29 1.10
C GLY A 112 -19.01 8.12 2.36
N TYR A 113 -19.36 9.41 2.24
CA TYR A 113 -19.56 10.30 3.40
C TYR A 113 -20.55 9.78 4.45
N ILE A 114 -21.70 9.22 4.04
CA ILE A 114 -22.67 8.69 5.01
C ILE A 114 -22.20 7.37 5.63
N THR A 115 -21.40 6.57 4.91
CA THR A 115 -20.74 5.37 5.47
C THR A 115 -19.74 5.77 6.55
N GLU A 116 -18.94 6.80 6.27
CA GLU A 116 -18.01 7.40 7.22
C GLU A 116 -18.75 7.93 8.46
N ALA A 117 -19.86 8.67 8.26
CA ALA A 117 -20.71 9.20 9.33
C ALA A 117 -21.31 8.10 10.22
N VAL A 118 -21.90 7.06 9.61
CA VAL A 118 -22.53 5.95 10.35
C VAL A 118 -21.48 5.19 11.15
N HIS A 119 -20.31 4.92 10.56
CA HIS A 119 -19.23 4.25 11.25
C HIS A 119 -18.73 5.07 12.45
N ALA A 120 -18.44 6.34 12.25
CA ALA A 120 -17.93 7.24 13.29
C ALA A 120 -18.92 7.39 14.45
N LEU A 121 -20.20 7.65 14.16
CA LEU A 121 -21.22 7.83 15.20
C LEU A 121 -21.43 6.56 16.03
N THR A 122 -21.60 5.41 15.37
CA THR A 122 -21.85 4.15 16.09
C THR A 122 -20.66 3.73 16.95
N THR A 123 -19.44 3.91 16.46
CA THR A 123 -18.21 3.66 17.24
C THR A 123 -18.14 4.58 18.46
N TYR A 124 -18.33 5.90 18.26
CA TYR A 124 -18.34 6.87 19.35
C TYR A 124 -19.38 6.53 20.42
N LEU A 125 -20.60 6.16 20.00
CA LEU A 125 -21.67 5.80 20.94
C LEU A 125 -21.38 4.53 21.71
N PHE A 126 -20.80 3.50 21.09
CA PHE A 126 -20.41 2.30 21.83
C PHE A 126 -19.32 2.59 22.87
N GLU A 127 -18.39 3.49 22.59
CA GLU A 127 -17.32 3.88 23.52
C GLU A 127 -17.82 4.76 24.68
N HIS A 128 -18.73 5.70 24.40
CA HIS A 128 -19.10 6.75 25.35
C HIS A 128 -20.47 6.54 26.00
N THR A 129 -21.15 5.43 25.72
CA THR A 129 -22.50 5.13 26.23
C THR A 129 -22.64 3.68 26.69
N GLN A 130 -23.77 3.38 27.33
CA GLN A 130 -24.11 2.04 27.81
C GLN A 130 -24.81 1.19 26.74
N LEU A 131 -24.96 1.68 25.50
CA LEU A 131 -25.57 0.92 24.41
C LEU A 131 -24.77 -0.35 24.15
N ASN A 132 -25.44 -1.50 24.21
CA ASN A 132 -24.84 -2.78 23.83
C ASN A 132 -25.24 -3.26 22.43
N ARG A 133 -26.16 -2.54 21.79
CA ARG A 133 -26.71 -2.86 20.49
C ARG A 133 -27.30 -1.61 19.86
N ILE A 134 -27.07 -1.45 18.56
CA ILE A 134 -27.72 -0.46 17.70
C ILE A 134 -28.34 -1.25 16.55
N VAL A 135 -29.54 -0.86 16.15
CA VAL A 135 -30.30 -1.55 15.11
C VAL A 135 -30.49 -0.64 13.91
N GLY A 136 -30.78 -1.21 12.75
CA GLY A 136 -31.13 -0.45 11.56
C GLY A 136 -32.22 -1.17 10.80
N ILE A 137 -33.18 -0.42 10.26
CA ILE A 137 -34.22 -0.97 9.39
C ILE A 137 -34.13 -0.28 8.03
N VAL A 138 -34.18 -1.08 6.96
CA VAL A 138 -34.01 -0.57 5.60
C VAL A 138 -35.10 -1.15 4.71
N LYS A 139 -35.82 -0.28 3.99
CA LYS A 139 -36.78 -0.74 2.97
C LYS A 139 -36.05 -1.59 1.92
N PRO A 140 -36.54 -2.78 1.53
CA PRO A 140 -35.88 -3.71 0.62
C PRO A 140 -35.37 -3.11 -0.69
N PHE A 141 -36.06 -2.11 -1.22
CA PHE A 141 -35.67 -1.43 -2.46
C PHE A 141 -34.55 -0.40 -2.27
N ASN A 142 -34.22 -0.01 -1.04
CA ASN A 142 -33.17 0.96 -0.73
C ASN A 142 -31.80 0.28 -0.60
N VAL A 143 -31.34 -0.32 -1.70
CA VAL A 143 -30.05 -1.02 -1.80
C VAL A 143 -28.85 -0.16 -1.34
N PRO A 144 -28.78 1.16 -1.62
CA PRO A 144 -27.67 1.98 -1.11
C PRO A 144 -27.57 2.01 0.42
N SER A 145 -28.70 2.19 1.12
CA SER A 145 -28.74 2.20 2.60
C SER A 145 -28.36 0.84 3.18
N ARG A 146 -28.82 -0.25 2.54
CA ARG A 146 -28.40 -1.61 2.91
C ARG A 146 -26.88 -1.78 2.87
N LYS A 147 -26.23 -1.35 1.78
CA LYS A 147 -24.77 -1.41 1.64
C LYS A 147 -24.03 -0.56 2.67
N VAL A 148 -24.60 0.56 3.09
CA VAL A 148 -24.03 1.41 4.15
C VAL A 148 -24.02 0.67 5.49
N LEU A 149 -25.14 0.05 5.88
CA LEU A 149 -25.20 -0.74 7.12
C LEU A 149 -24.24 -1.93 7.08
N GLU A 150 -24.24 -2.71 6.00
CA GLU A 150 -23.33 -3.86 5.83
C GLU A 150 -21.85 -3.45 5.94
N ARG A 151 -21.45 -2.34 5.29
CA ARG A 151 -20.07 -1.82 5.33
C ARG A 151 -19.65 -1.24 6.69
N THR A 152 -20.62 -0.90 7.53
CA THR A 152 -20.36 -0.31 8.87
C THR A 152 -20.53 -1.32 9.99
N GLY A 153 -20.49 -2.62 9.66
CA GLY A 153 -20.46 -3.71 10.64
C GLY A 153 -21.83 -4.12 11.17
N PHE A 154 -22.93 -3.66 10.56
CA PHE A 154 -24.25 -4.20 10.88
C PHE A 154 -24.46 -5.53 10.17
N ARG A 155 -24.98 -6.51 10.89
CA ARG A 155 -25.36 -7.81 10.37
C ARG A 155 -26.82 -7.79 9.95
N TYR A 156 -27.12 -8.25 8.74
CA TYR A 156 -28.48 -8.58 8.34
C TYR A 156 -29.02 -9.74 9.19
N VAL A 157 -30.18 -9.56 9.80
CA VAL A 157 -30.83 -10.59 10.63
C VAL A 157 -31.92 -11.28 9.84
N THR A 158 -32.93 -10.52 9.40
CA THR A 158 -34.10 -11.05 8.70
C THR A 158 -34.92 -9.91 8.10
N ARG A 159 -35.86 -10.24 7.22
CA ARG A 159 -36.88 -9.32 6.73
C ARG A 159 -38.11 -9.41 7.63
N ARG A 160 -38.62 -8.26 8.08
CA ARG A 160 -39.78 -8.17 8.96
C ARG A 160 -40.78 -7.16 8.41
N ARG A 161 -42.06 -7.48 8.57
CA ARG A 161 -43.14 -6.52 8.36
C ARG A 161 -43.35 -5.73 9.65
N LEU A 162 -43.24 -4.41 9.59
CA LEU A 162 -43.39 -3.53 10.76
C LEU A 162 -44.82 -2.99 10.88
N THR A 163 -45.08 -2.19 11.92
CA THR A 163 -46.42 -1.68 12.26
C THR A 163 -47.00 -0.72 11.22
N ASP A 164 -46.18 -0.12 10.37
CA ASP A 164 -46.60 0.66 9.20
C ASP A 164 -47.13 -0.20 8.04
N GLY A 165 -47.06 -1.54 8.18
CA GLY A 165 -47.53 -2.50 7.19
C GLY A 165 -46.56 -2.74 6.03
N ALA A 166 -45.36 -2.16 6.04
CA ALA A 166 -44.33 -2.38 5.02
C ALA A 166 -43.24 -3.37 5.48
N ASP A 167 -42.54 -3.95 4.51
CA ASP A 167 -41.41 -4.84 4.77
C ASP A 167 -40.11 -4.04 4.93
N TYR A 168 -39.29 -4.44 5.90
CA TYR A 168 -37.97 -3.90 6.18
C TYR A 168 -36.94 -5.02 6.37
N ASP A 169 -35.76 -4.85 5.80
CA ASP A 169 -34.58 -5.62 6.15
C ASP A 169 -34.06 -5.11 7.51
N TYR A 170 -34.06 -5.99 8.51
CA TYR A 170 -33.61 -5.70 9.86
C TYR A 170 -32.13 -6.01 10.02
N PHE A 171 -31.40 -5.05 10.56
CA PHE A 171 -29.98 -5.09 10.81
C PHE A 171 -29.69 -4.84 12.28
N GLU A 172 -28.64 -5.47 12.79
CA GLU A 172 -28.16 -5.23 14.14
C GLU A 172 -26.63 -5.14 14.17
N ARG A 173 -26.12 -4.24 14.99
CA ARG A 173 -24.72 -4.15 15.37
C ARG A 173 -24.65 -4.15 16.88
N PHE A 174 -23.94 -5.12 17.44
CA PHE A 174 -23.70 -5.15 18.88
C PHE A 174 -22.49 -4.28 19.23
N LYS A 175 -22.53 -3.65 20.41
CA LYS A 175 -21.30 -3.29 21.12
C LYS A 175 -20.65 -4.63 21.38
N ASN A 176 -19.54 -4.90 20.72
CA ASN A 176 -18.88 -6.16 20.94
C ASN A 176 -18.50 -6.18 22.43
N LYS A 177 -19.14 -7.06 23.21
CA LYS A 177 -18.72 -7.36 24.60
C LYS A 177 -17.28 -7.86 24.58
N GLU A 178 -16.95 -8.56 23.50
CA GLU A 178 -15.61 -8.86 23.08
C GLU A 178 -14.80 -7.59 22.73
N GLN A 179 -15.26 -6.51 22.10
CA GLN A 179 -14.44 -5.30 21.88
C GLN A 179 -14.39 -4.29 23.04
N THR A 180 -14.94 -4.51 24.23
CA THR A 180 -14.62 -3.60 25.38
C THR A 180 -13.49 -4.19 26.21
N GLU A 181 -13.55 -5.50 26.47
CA GLU A 181 -12.41 -6.24 27.01
C GLU A 181 -11.34 -6.44 25.94
N GLN A 182 -11.69 -6.80 24.70
CA GLN A 182 -10.87 -6.71 23.48
C GLN A 182 -10.83 -5.30 22.83
N ALA A 183 -11.25 -4.18 23.42
CA ALA A 183 -10.63 -2.88 22.99
C ALA A 183 -9.35 -2.71 23.79
N ASN A 184 -9.40 -3.11 25.06
CA ASN A 184 -8.22 -3.25 25.92
C ASN A 184 -7.37 -4.49 25.56
N LEU A 185 -7.98 -5.54 24.97
CA LEU A 185 -7.34 -6.76 24.48
C LEU A 185 -7.13 -6.76 22.95
N MET A 186 -7.84 -6.03 22.07
CA MET A 186 -7.52 -5.88 20.62
C MET A 186 -6.61 -4.68 20.35
N LYS A 187 -6.41 -3.77 21.32
CA LYS A 187 -5.08 -3.14 21.44
C LYS A 187 -3.96 -4.18 21.66
N ASN A 188 -4.30 -5.43 22.01
CA ASN A 188 -3.39 -6.54 22.29
C ASN A 188 -3.70 -7.86 21.51
N GLN A 189 -4.54 -7.89 20.46
CA GLN A 189 -4.95 -9.16 19.79
C GLN A 189 -4.54 -9.28 18.33
N PHE A 190 -3.93 -8.23 17.80
CA PHE A 190 -2.94 -8.37 16.75
C PHE A 190 -1.67 -7.77 17.34
N VAL A 191 -0.99 -8.52 18.21
CA VAL A 191 0.38 -8.12 18.56
C VAL A 191 1.21 -8.43 17.33
N ILE A 192 1.19 -7.48 16.40
CA ILE A 192 2.11 -7.51 15.29
C ILE A 192 3.48 -7.19 15.87
N ARG A 193 4.39 -8.15 15.72
CA ARG A 193 5.77 -8.00 16.19
C ARG A 193 6.68 -8.04 15.00
N LEU A 194 7.69 -7.19 15.07
CA LEU A 194 8.84 -7.29 14.21
C LEU A 194 9.92 -8.02 14.99
N ARG A 195 10.30 -9.19 14.49
CA ARG A 195 11.45 -9.92 15.01
C ARG A 195 12.52 -9.93 13.94
N ARG A 196 13.78 -9.67 14.31
CA ARG A 196 14.91 -9.85 13.39
C ARG A 196 14.90 -11.28 12.83
N ALA A 197 14.95 -11.37 11.51
CA ALA A 197 15.00 -12.64 10.80
C ALA A 197 16.37 -13.30 11.03
N ARG A 198 16.36 -14.63 11.06
CA ARG A 198 17.54 -15.49 11.22
C ARG A 198 17.61 -16.47 10.06
N GLN A 199 18.74 -17.16 9.93
CA GLN A 199 18.93 -18.16 8.88
C GLN A 199 17.84 -19.25 8.88
N GLU A 200 17.32 -19.62 10.06
CA GLU A 200 16.22 -20.57 10.22
C GLU A 200 14.87 -20.09 9.64
N ASP A 201 14.70 -18.78 9.41
CA ASP A 201 13.48 -18.20 8.86
C ASP A 201 13.46 -18.19 7.31
N ASP A 202 14.58 -18.52 6.64
CA ASP A 202 14.74 -18.37 5.19
C ASP A 202 13.67 -19.09 4.37
N THR A 203 13.30 -20.30 4.82
CA THR A 203 12.37 -21.19 4.17
C THR A 203 10.93 -20.70 4.36
N VAL A 204 10.57 -20.31 5.59
CA VAL A 204 9.24 -19.79 5.91
C VAL A 204 9.00 -18.45 5.19
N LEU A 205 10.00 -17.57 5.16
CA LEU A 205 9.93 -16.30 4.45
C LEU A 205 9.85 -16.49 2.94
N ALA A 206 10.61 -17.44 2.36
CA ALA A 206 10.52 -17.78 0.94
C ALA A 206 9.12 -18.28 0.56
N GLU A 207 8.50 -19.13 1.38
CA GLU A 207 7.16 -19.63 1.12
C GLU A 207 6.09 -18.53 1.22
N ILE A 208 6.13 -17.68 2.26
CA ILE A 208 5.18 -16.57 2.42
C ILE A 208 5.38 -15.54 1.29
N CYS A 209 6.62 -15.19 0.99
CA CYS A 209 7.00 -14.31 -0.12
C CYS A 209 6.44 -14.85 -1.43
N LYS A 210 6.65 -16.16 -1.70
CA LYS A 210 6.12 -16.83 -2.87
C LYS A 210 4.60 -16.68 -2.98
N ARG A 211 3.86 -17.00 -1.92
CA ARG A 211 2.38 -16.87 -1.90
C ARG A 211 1.92 -15.43 -2.13
N ALA A 212 2.57 -14.46 -1.51
CA ALA A 212 2.23 -13.04 -1.63
C ALA A 212 2.40 -12.53 -3.07
N PHE A 213 3.54 -12.81 -3.70
CA PHE A 213 3.81 -12.38 -5.07
C PHE A 213 3.02 -13.18 -6.11
N GLU A 214 2.80 -14.48 -5.93
CA GLU A 214 1.93 -15.26 -6.83
C GLU A 214 0.48 -14.77 -6.79
N HIS A 215 -0.03 -14.43 -5.60
CA HIS A 215 -1.34 -13.82 -5.45
C HIS A 215 -1.41 -12.45 -6.15
N ALA A 216 -0.39 -11.60 -5.96
CA ALA A 216 -0.30 -10.30 -6.62
C ALA A 216 -0.26 -10.43 -8.15
N MET A 217 0.59 -11.33 -8.69
CA MET A 217 0.63 -11.60 -10.12
C MET A 217 -0.72 -12.10 -10.64
N ARG A 218 -1.40 -13.00 -9.93
CA ARG A 218 -2.72 -13.49 -10.36
C ARG A 218 -3.77 -12.39 -10.47
N ILE A 219 -3.73 -11.40 -9.58
CA ILE A 219 -4.69 -10.28 -9.57
C ILE A 219 -4.31 -9.21 -10.59
N TRP A 220 -3.02 -8.87 -10.68
CA TRP A 220 -2.55 -7.65 -11.35
C TRP A 220 -1.86 -7.88 -12.69
N SER A 221 -1.56 -9.14 -13.07
CA SER A 221 -0.97 -9.47 -14.38
C SER A 221 -1.91 -9.24 -15.56
N LYS A 222 -3.23 -9.26 -15.36
CA LYS A 222 -4.25 -9.18 -16.41
C LYS A 222 -4.06 -10.17 -17.59
N GLY A 223 -3.27 -11.24 -17.41
CA GLY A 223 -2.92 -12.18 -18.47
C GLY A 223 -1.82 -11.71 -19.44
N GLU A 224 -1.13 -10.60 -19.12
CA GLU A 224 0.01 -10.10 -19.88
C GLU A 224 1.30 -10.87 -19.50
N GLY A 225 2.12 -11.17 -20.51
CA GLY A 225 3.36 -11.96 -20.35
C GLY A 225 4.57 -11.15 -19.87
N ASP A 226 4.52 -9.81 -19.87
CA ASP A 226 5.62 -8.96 -19.40
C ASP A 226 5.28 -8.33 -18.05
N LEU A 227 5.78 -8.92 -16.97
CA LEU A 227 5.56 -8.42 -15.61
C LEU A 227 6.78 -7.64 -15.12
N ASP A 228 6.53 -6.49 -14.49
CA ASP A 228 7.58 -5.67 -13.90
C ASP A 228 8.24 -6.33 -12.67
N SER A 229 9.42 -5.85 -12.24
CA SER A 229 10.23 -6.47 -11.16
C SER A 229 9.59 -6.34 -9.81
N ASN A 230 8.79 -5.29 -9.62
CA ASN A 230 8.16 -5.03 -8.36
C ASN A 230 6.92 -5.93 -8.20
N LEU A 231 6.31 -6.36 -9.31
CA LEU A 231 5.23 -7.34 -9.33
C LEU A 231 5.74 -8.79 -9.37
N CYS A 232 6.88 -9.05 -10.01
CA CYS A 232 7.55 -10.35 -10.06
C CYS A 232 9.07 -10.19 -9.83
N PRO A 233 9.52 -10.12 -8.56
CA PRO A 233 10.94 -9.94 -8.27
C PRO A 233 11.73 -11.19 -8.70
N PRO A 234 12.93 -11.06 -9.28
CA PRO A 234 13.74 -12.21 -9.65
C PRO A 234 14.05 -13.07 -8.41
N ASN A 235 13.97 -14.39 -8.55
CA ASN A 235 14.30 -15.35 -7.49
C ASN A 235 13.53 -15.18 -6.16
N TYR A 236 12.37 -14.51 -6.15
CA TYR A 236 11.57 -14.21 -4.95
C TYR A 236 11.13 -15.45 -4.15
N SER A 237 11.10 -16.62 -4.78
CA SER A 237 10.75 -17.91 -4.16
C SER A 237 11.96 -18.73 -3.72
N SER A 238 13.18 -18.21 -3.88
CA SER A 238 14.42 -18.92 -3.58
C SER A 238 14.93 -18.60 -2.18
N THR A 239 15.23 -19.64 -1.40
CA THR A 239 15.91 -19.49 -0.09
C THR A 239 17.27 -18.80 -0.20
N ARG A 240 17.95 -18.88 -1.36
CA ARG A 240 19.23 -18.18 -1.59
C ARG A 240 19.07 -16.65 -1.54
N LEU A 241 17.95 -16.12 -2.02
CA LEU A 241 17.67 -14.68 -1.96
C LEU A 241 17.49 -14.23 -0.50
N HIS A 242 16.75 -14.99 0.30
CA HIS A 242 16.55 -14.67 1.71
C HIS A 242 17.86 -14.75 2.52
N ASN A 243 18.72 -15.73 2.22
CA ASN A 243 20.06 -15.82 2.82
C ASN A 243 20.95 -14.62 2.48
N TYR A 244 20.86 -14.08 1.26
CA TYR A 244 21.53 -12.85 0.89
C TYR A 244 20.99 -11.64 1.65
N VAL A 245 19.66 -11.45 1.68
CA VAL A 245 19.02 -10.33 2.38
C VAL A 245 19.32 -10.36 3.88
N LEU A 246 19.35 -11.54 4.51
CA LEU A 246 19.74 -11.72 5.91
C LEU A 246 21.18 -11.27 6.21
N ARG A 247 22.08 -11.36 5.24
CA ARG A 247 23.50 -11.02 5.41
C ARG A 247 23.75 -9.53 5.18
N GLU A 248 23.10 -8.96 4.18
CA GLU A 248 23.41 -7.60 3.74
C GLU A 248 22.51 -6.54 4.40
N TRP A 249 21.27 -6.88 4.76
CA TRP A 249 20.25 -5.89 5.15
C TRP A 249 19.57 -6.19 6.47
N ASP A 250 18.88 -5.17 6.98
CA ASP A 250 18.06 -5.31 8.16
C ASP A 250 16.74 -5.99 7.80
N TYR A 251 16.67 -7.29 8.10
CA TYR A 251 15.53 -8.13 7.72
C TYR A 251 14.71 -8.55 8.93
N TYR A 252 13.39 -8.38 8.84
CA TYR A 252 12.46 -8.70 9.92
C TYR A 252 11.37 -9.66 9.43
N VAL A 253 11.03 -10.60 10.31
CA VAL A 253 9.81 -11.40 10.24
C VAL A 253 8.67 -10.58 10.82
N VAL A 254 7.58 -10.47 10.06
CA VAL A 254 6.32 -9.91 10.55
C VAL A 254 5.52 -11.04 11.18
N GLU A 255 5.35 -11.00 12.49
CA GLU A 255 4.61 -12.01 13.23
C GLU A 255 3.25 -11.47 13.66
N LEU A 256 2.20 -12.28 13.49
CA LEU A 256 0.88 -12.04 14.04
C LEU A 256 0.60 -13.07 15.12
N ASN A 257 0.51 -12.63 16.38
CA ASN A 257 0.29 -13.52 17.53
C ASN A 257 1.35 -14.64 17.63
N GLY A 258 2.60 -14.34 17.26
CA GLY A 258 3.74 -15.27 17.27
C GLY A 258 3.88 -16.16 16.03
N CYS A 259 2.97 -16.06 15.07
CA CYS A 259 3.06 -16.78 13.80
C CYS A 259 3.63 -15.89 12.69
N PRO A 260 4.65 -16.33 11.93
CA PRO A 260 5.15 -15.59 10.76
C PRO A 260 4.06 -15.42 9.71
N ILE A 261 3.77 -14.17 9.35
CA ILE A 261 2.79 -13.81 8.31
C ILE A 261 3.39 -12.96 7.21
N GLY A 262 4.68 -12.63 7.27
CA GLY A 262 5.30 -11.74 6.29
C GLY A 262 6.75 -11.43 6.60
N GLY A 263 7.33 -10.58 5.77
CA GLY A 263 8.68 -10.07 5.96
C GLY A 263 8.80 -8.63 5.52
N VAL A 264 9.75 -7.92 6.12
CA VAL A 264 10.13 -6.57 5.72
C VAL A 264 11.64 -6.41 5.76
N SER A 265 12.23 -5.95 4.65
CA SER A 265 13.68 -5.71 4.51
C SER A 265 13.97 -4.22 4.35
N ILE A 266 14.90 -3.74 5.17
CA ILE A 266 15.31 -2.34 5.24
C ILE A 266 16.79 -2.23 4.88
N ASN A 267 17.11 -1.34 3.95
CA ASN A 267 18.46 -0.96 3.62
C ASN A 267 18.74 0.44 4.19
N VAL A 268 19.61 0.51 5.22
CA VAL A 268 20.01 1.78 5.84
C VAL A 268 21.11 2.41 4.99
N LEU A 269 20.74 3.43 4.20
CA LEU A 269 21.61 4.08 3.21
C LEU A 269 22.53 5.16 3.83
N GLY A 270 22.36 5.46 5.13
CA GLY A 270 23.16 6.42 5.87
C GLY A 270 22.55 6.79 7.23
N HIS A 271 23.10 7.79 7.92
CA HIS A 271 22.67 8.14 9.29
C HIS A 271 21.21 8.60 9.44
N LYS A 272 20.61 9.12 8.35
CA LYS A 272 19.26 9.71 8.34
C LYS A 272 18.37 9.20 7.20
N HIS A 273 18.86 8.27 6.39
CA HIS A 273 18.19 7.82 5.16
C HIS A 273 18.09 6.29 5.17
N ALA A 274 16.89 5.77 4.91
CA ALA A 274 16.66 4.35 4.74
C ALA A 274 15.74 4.08 3.54
N ARG A 275 15.94 2.92 2.90
CA ARG A 275 15.06 2.38 1.88
C ARG A 275 14.32 1.18 2.44
N LEU A 276 12.99 1.20 2.35
CA LEU A 276 12.18 0.00 2.53
C LEU A 276 12.23 -0.76 1.21
N ASP A 277 12.91 -1.89 1.20
CA ASP A 277 13.17 -2.64 -0.04
C ASP A 277 12.00 -3.58 -0.37
N LYS A 278 11.61 -4.45 0.57
CA LYS A 278 10.45 -5.32 0.42
C LYS A 278 9.59 -5.28 1.66
N ILE A 279 8.28 -5.24 1.44
CA ILE A 279 7.27 -5.54 2.45
C ILE A 279 6.28 -6.51 1.80
N PHE A 280 6.06 -7.66 2.44
CA PHE A 280 5.09 -8.64 1.96
C PHE A 280 4.37 -9.28 3.15
N ILE A 281 3.06 -9.42 3.00
CA ILE A 281 2.18 -10.07 3.97
C ILE A 281 1.45 -11.21 3.26
N ASP A 282 1.32 -12.34 3.93
CA ASP A 282 0.60 -13.51 3.42
C ASP A 282 -0.81 -13.11 2.97
N PRO A 283 -1.26 -13.52 1.76
CA PRO A 283 -2.57 -13.17 1.22
C PRO A 283 -3.74 -13.39 2.18
N VAL A 284 -3.71 -14.44 3.01
CA VAL A 284 -4.79 -14.73 3.96
C VAL A 284 -4.89 -13.71 5.10
N SER A 285 -3.84 -12.90 5.29
CA SER A 285 -3.73 -11.87 6.32
C SER A 285 -3.80 -10.44 5.73
N GLN A 286 -4.02 -10.29 4.42
CA GLN A 286 -4.13 -8.98 3.76
C GLN A 286 -5.51 -8.33 3.99
N GLY A 287 -5.60 -7.01 3.77
CA GLY A 287 -6.85 -6.26 3.91
C GLY A 287 -7.26 -5.91 5.36
N LEU A 288 -6.47 -6.33 6.35
CA LEU A 288 -6.72 -6.09 7.78
C LEU A 288 -5.98 -4.87 8.35
N GLY A 289 -5.31 -4.07 7.51
CA GLY A 289 -4.52 -2.91 7.93
C GLY A 289 -3.15 -3.26 8.54
N LEU A 290 -2.73 -4.54 8.52
CA LEU A 290 -1.46 -4.99 9.10
C LEU A 290 -0.24 -4.33 8.45
N GLY A 291 -0.27 -4.10 7.13
CA GLY A 291 0.82 -3.41 6.43
C GLY A 291 1.09 -2.01 6.97
N SER A 292 0.04 -1.26 7.38
CA SER A 292 0.21 0.09 7.94
C SER A 292 0.86 0.02 9.32
N GLN A 293 0.47 -0.97 10.13
CA GLN A 293 1.09 -1.19 11.44
C GLN A 293 2.56 -1.63 11.32
N VAL A 294 2.91 -2.44 10.30
CA VAL A 294 4.32 -2.78 10.01
C VAL A 294 5.14 -1.54 9.68
N LEU A 295 4.61 -0.63 8.84
CA LEU A 295 5.31 0.61 8.51
C LEU A 295 5.53 1.48 9.75
N GLU A 296 4.50 1.65 10.59
CA GLU A 296 4.61 2.41 11.84
C GLU A 296 5.66 1.82 12.79
N LEU A 297 5.68 0.49 12.95
CA LEU A 297 6.66 -0.19 13.80
C LEU A 297 8.08 -0.09 13.25
N ILE A 298 8.27 -0.24 11.94
CA ILE A 298 9.58 -0.04 11.30
C ILE A 298 10.04 1.39 11.49
N GLU A 299 9.19 2.39 11.23
CA GLU A 299 9.57 3.79 11.41
C GLU A 299 9.95 4.11 12.87
N ALA A 300 9.26 3.49 13.84
CA ALA A 300 9.56 3.61 15.26
C ALA A 300 10.87 2.91 15.68
N GLU A 301 11.23 1.80 15.03
CA GLU A 301 12.49 1.06 15.27
C GLU A 301 13.73 1.86 14.80
N TYR A 302 13.55 2.80 13.87
CA TYR A 302 14.62 3.63 13.31
C TYR A 302 14.37 5.14 13.54
N PRO A 303 14.34 5.64 14.80
CA PRO A 303 14.01 7.03 15.12
C PRO A 303 15.04 8.07 14.63
N GLN A 304 16.22 7.62 14.20
CA GLN A 304 17.26 8.44 13.58
C GLN A 304 16.98 8.76 12.10
N ILE A 305 16.16 7.96 11.44
CA ILE A 305 15.87 8.10 10.01
C ILE A 305 14.86 9.22 9.79
N GLU A 306 15.24 10.19 8.97
CA GLU A 306 14.42 11.36 8.63
C GLU A 306 13.81 11.23 7.24
N VAL A 307 14.38 10.39 6.37
CA VAL A 307 13.93 10.19 5.00
C VAL A 307 13.81 8.69 4.70
N TRP A 308 12.59 8.26 4.36
CA TRP A 308 12.29 6.92 3.91
C TRP A 308 12.00 6.90 2.41
N LYS A 309 12.62 5.98 1.67
CA LYS A 309 12.37 5.76 0.24
C LYS A 309 11.85 4.35 -0.02
N LEU A 310 11.01 4.18 -1.04
CA LEU A 310 10.59 2.86 -1.53
C LEU A 310 10.15 2.92 -2.99
N GLU A 311 10.07 1.74 -3.62
CA GLU A 311 9.61 1.54 -4.99
C GLU A 311 8.50 0.48 -5.02
N THR A 312 7.57 0.60 -5.95
CA THR A 312 6.51 -0.39 -6.13
C THR A 312 6.01 -0.45 -7.57
N SER A 313 5.34 -1.54 -7.94
CA SER A 313 4.82 -1.74 -9.29
C SER A 313 3.77 -0.68 -9.64
N GLY A 314 3.83 -0.15 -10.86
CA GLY A 314 2.78 0.71 -11.42
C GLY A 314 1.42 0.01 -11.58
N ARG A 315 1.42 -1.33 -11.56
CA ARG A 315 0.25 -2.17 -11.80
C ARG A 315 -0.54 -2.50 -10.53
N GLN A 316 -0.06 -2.07 -9.36
CA GLN A 316 -0.68 -2.31 -8.05
C GLN A 316 -1.25 -1.02 -7.43
N PRO A 317 -2.41 -0.53 -7.88
CA PRO A 317 -3.00 0.72 -7.35
C PRO A 317 -3.31 0.65 -5.86
N GLY A 318 -3.52 -0.55 -5.30
CA GLY A 318 -3.67 -0.77 -3.86
C GLY A 318 -2.42 -0.38 -3.08
N ASN A 319 -1.22 -0.64 -3.61
CA ASN A 319 0.05 -0.27 -2.98
C ASN A 319 0.23 1.26 -2.99
N HIS A 320 -0.17 1.92 -4.08
CA HIS A 320 -0.06 3.38 -4.21
C HIS A 320 -0.89 4.06 -3.13
N HIS A 321 -2.16 3.67 -3.02
CA HIS A 321 -3.05 4.18 -1.98
C HIS A 321 -2.52 3.87 -0.57
N PHE A 322 -1.95 2.67 -0.37
CA PHE A 322 -1.35 2.25 0.89
C PHE A 322 -0.18 3.17 1.32
N TYR A 323 0.76 3.45 0.43
CA TYR A 323 1.91 4.29 0.74
C TYR A 323 1.53 5.77 0.88
N GLU A 324 0.67 6.30 0.01
CA GLU A 324 0.17 7.67 0.10
C GLU A 324 -0.58 7.92 1.41
N LYS A 325 -1.40 6.96 1.84
CA LYS A 325 -2.09 7.00 3.15
C LYS A 325 -1.10 6.98 4.32
N ALA A 326 0.03 6.29 4.18
CA ALA A 326 1.09 6.25 5.19
C ALA A 326 1.95 7.54 5.23
N GLY A 327 1.64 8.54 4.39
CA GLY A 327 2.33 9.83 4.33
C GLY A 327 3.53 9.87 3.38
N TYR A 328 3.70 8.86 2.53
CA TYR A 328 4.69 8.90 1.46
C TYR A 328 4.20 9.76 0.30
N VAL A 329 5.09 10.56 -0.25
CA VAL A 329 4.86 11.39 -1.41
C VAL A 329 5.55 10.77 -2.61
N ARG A 330 4.82 10.66 -3.72
CA ARG A 330 5.35 10.12 -4.97
C ARG A 330 6.43 11.02 -5.55
N THR A 331 7.60 10.47 -5.87
CA THR A 331 8.74 11.20 -6.43
C THR A 331 8.87 11.01 -7.94
N TYR A 332 8.55 9.82 -8.45
CA TYR A 332 8.46 9.54 -9.89
C TYR A 332 7.44 8.44 -10.19
N ALA A 333 7.00 8.37 -11.45
CA ALA A 333 6.04 7.38 -11.93
C ALA A 333 6.36 6.98 -13.37
N SER A 334 6.22 5.69 -13.66
CA SER A 334 6.29 5.11 -15.00
C SER A 334 5.17 4.07 -15.19
N THR A 335 5.10 3.40 -16.33
CA THR A 335 4.15 2.30 -16.55
C THR A 335 4.37 1.14 -15.59
N ASP A 336 5.63 0.88 -15.24
CA ASP A 336 6.04 -0.35 -14.56
C ASP A 336 6.49 -0.11 -13.12
N GLU A 337 6.90 1.12 -12.77
CA GLU A 337 7.45 1.45 -11.45
C GLU A 337 7.10 2.86 -10.96
N TYR A 338 6.81 2.95 -9.66
CA TYR A 338 6.53 4.18 -8.92
C TYR A 338 7.47 4.28 -7.72
N GLY A 339 8.12 5.44 -7.59
CA GLY A 339 8.97 5.78 -6.44
C GLY A 339 8.25 6.68 -5.45
N TYR A 340 8.52 6.46 -4.16
CA TYR A 340 7.91 7.18 -3.04
C TYR A 340 8.97 7.61 -2.03
N GLU A 341 8.75 8.77 -1.41
CA GLU A 341 9.58 9.33 -0.34
C GLU A 341 8.72 9.89 0.80
N LYS A 342 9.09 9.61 2.05
CA LYS A 342 8.48 10.22 3.24
C LYS A 342 9.56 10.93 4.06
N ARG A 343 9.30 12.20 4.40
CA ARG A 343 10.18 13.01 5.25
C ARG A 343 9.52 13.23 6.62
N LEU A 344 10.21 12.83 7.68
CA LEU A 344 9.76 13.02 9.05
C LEU A 344 10.33 14.35 9.59
N SER A 345 9.49 15.39 9.68
CA SER A 345 9.92 16.70 10.21
C SER A 345 10.11 16.64 11.72
N LYS A 346 11.34 16.81 12.20
CA LYS A 346 11.59 17.16 13.61
C LYS A 346 11.29 18.65 13.78
N THR A 347 10.37 19.00 14.67
CA THR A 347 10.18 20.38 15.14
C THR A 347 11.43 20.80 15.91
N SER A 348 12.47 21.19 15.19
CA SER A 348 13.65 21.84 15.75
C SER A 348 13.37 23.33 15.78
N THR A 349 12.97 23.83 16.95
CA THR A 349 13.11 25.24 17.29
C THR A 349 14.60 25.52 17.51
N GLN A 350 15.32 25.76 16.42
CA GLN A 350 16.54 26.56 16.46
C GLN A 350 16.50 27.64 15.37
N PRO A 351 16.80 28.90 15.72
CA PRO A 351 16.75 29.99 14.76
C PRO A 351 17.95 29.86 13.82
N TYR A 352 17.71 29.52 12.56
CA TYR A 352 18.74 29.63 11.54
C TYR A 352 18.95 31.11 11.22
N LEU A 353 20.14 31.58 11.59
CA LEU A 353 20.72 32.87 11.25
C LEU A 353 20.80 33.02 9.73
N ALA A 354 20.50 34.24 9.29
CA ALA A 354 20.75 34.71 7.93
C ALA A 354 22.24 34.65 7.57
N GLY A 355 22.55 34.24 6.34
CA GLY A 355 23.90 34.33 5.77
C GLY A 355 24.11 33.51 4.51
N SER A 356 23.80 34.09 3.34
CA SER A 356 24.15 33.59 2.00
C SER A 356 25.69 33.64 1.76
N PRO A 357 26.26 32.93 0.74
CA PRO A 357 26.25 33.50 -0.62
C PRO A 357 26.18 32.50 -1.80
N GLN A 358 25.59 32.97 -2.91
CA GLN A 358 25.83 32.48 -4.29
C GLN A 358 27.16 33.03 -4.81
N VAL A 359 28.16 32.19 -5.15
CA VAL A 359 29.34 32.44 -6.05
C VAL A 359 29.90 31.04 -6.39
N GLY A 360 30.35 30.60 -7.58
CA GLY A 360 31.09 31.17 -8.71
C GLY A 360 32.41 30.36 -8.85
N THR A 361 32.70 29.88 -10.05
CA THR A 361 33.76 28.92 -10.43
C THR A 361 35.19 29.40 -10.14
N ASP A 362 36.02 28.60 -9.46
CA ASP A 362 37.29 28.03 -9.99
C ASP A 362 38.08 27.28 -8.89
N GLU A 363 38.61 26.12 -9.30
CA GLU A 363 39.52 25.18 -8.60
C GLU A 363 39.18 24.76 -7.16
N LEU A 364 38.41 23.67 -7.07
CA LEU A 364 38.34 22.82 -5.89
C LEU A 364 38.65 21.38 -6.32
N ASN A 365 39.84 20.89 -5.96
CA ASN A 365 40.10 19.45 -5.91
C ASN A 365 39.21 18.87 -4.81
N ALA A 366 38.14 18.20 -5.22
CA ALA A 366 37.15 17.64 -4.31
C ALA A 366 37.37 16.13 -4.18
N GLU A 367 37.86 15.72 -3.01
CA GLU A 367 38.03 14.32 -2.64
C GLU A 367 36.82 13.88 -1.81
N PHE A 368 36.04 12.93 -2.33
CA PHE A 368 34.82 12.44 -1.70
C PHE A 368 35.05 11.06 -1.10
N TYR A 369 35.14 11.01 0.23
CA TYR A 369 35.28 9.78 0.98
C TYR A 369 33.94 9.48 1.66
N GLN A 370 33.22 8.46 1.17
CA GLN A 370 31.90 8.00 1.68
C GLN A 370 30.72 8.97 1.48
N ALA A 371 30.48 9.43 0.25
CA ALA A 371 29.34 10.31 -0.10
C ALA A 371 28.41 9.66 -1.15
N ASN A 372 27.08 9.84 -1.03
CA ASN A 372 26.06 9.40 -2.00
C ASN A 372 25.73 10.54 -2.98
N LEU A 373 25.87 10.27 -4.29
CA LEU A 373 25.73 11.24 -5.39
C LEU A 373 24.43 11.06 -6.20
N GLU A 374 23.45 10.32 -5.71
CA GLU A 374 22.19 10.08 -6.42
C GLU A 374 21.44 11.40 -6.74
N GLY A 375 21.26 11.71 -8.03
CA GLY A 375 20.61 12.95 -8.51
C GLY A 375 21.55 14.12 -8.86
N THR A 376 22.87 13.93 -8.73
CA THR A 376 23.86 14.98 -9.02
C THR A 376 24.02 15.23 -10.53
N ARG A 377 24.13 16.49 -10.95
CA ARG A 377 24.45 16.89 -12.33
C ARG A 377 25.67 17.80 -12.33
N PHE A 378 26.67 17.48 -13.17
CA PHE A 378 27.84 18.33 -13.41
C PHE A 378 27.63 19.13 -14.70
N SER A 379 27.77 20.46 -14.66
CA SER A 379 27.59 21.34 -15.83
C SER A 379 28.60 22.50 -15.76
N SER A 380 29.44 22.63 -16.81
CA SER A 380 30.57 23.56 -16.89
C SER A 380 31.68 23.34 -15.82
N SER A 381 32.24 22.11 -15.71
CA SER A 381 33.24 21.76 -14.65
C SER A 381 34.28 20.70 -15.10
N ASN A 382 35.48 20.64 -14.47
CA ASN A 382 36.61 19.71 -14.74
C ASN A 382 36.75 18.64 -13.61
N LEU A 383 36.99 17.36 -13.96
CA LEU A 383 36.88 16.18 -13.07
C LEU A 383 38.06 15.17 -13.16
N ALA A 384 39.25 15.61 -13.54
CA ALA A 384 40.42 14.73 -13.54
C ALA A 384 40.71 14.19 -12.11
N ASP A 385 41.13 12.93 -12.00
CA ASP A 385 41.59 12.25 -10.77
C ASP A 385 40.55 12.00 -9.63
N SER A 386 39.27 11.74 -9.97
CA SER A 386 38.17 11.48 -9.00
C SER A 386 37.77 10.00 -8.80
N ARG A 387 37.23 9.62 -7.61
CA ARG A 387 36.78 8.24 -7.24
C ARG A 387 35.33 8.20 -6.71
N ILE A 388 34.49 7.25 -7.18
CA ILE A 388 33.03 7.16 -6.89
C ILE A 388 32.60 5.73 -6.54
N THR A 389 31.80 5.56 -5.48
CA THR A 389 31.32 4.27 -4.96
C THR A 389 29.85 4.40 -4.50
N ASP A 390 29.00 3.38 -4.72
CA ASP A 390 27.57 3.29 -4.31
C ASP A 390 26.60 4.39 -4.84
N CYS A 391 26.37 4.44 -6.17
CA CYS A 391 25.46 5.42 -6.80
C CYS A 391 24.58 4.82 -7.92
N ASN A 392 23.35 5.36 -8.13
CA ASN A 392 22.40 4.98 -9.19
C ASN A 392 22.61 5.81 -10.48
N MET A 393 22.63 5.15 -11.64
CA MET A 393 23.18 5.67 -12.89
C MET A 393 22.30 5.48 -14.15
N THR A 394 20.99 5.24 -14.02
CA THR A 394 20.11 4.88 -15.15
C THR A 394 20.03 5.96 -16.26
N ARG A 395 20.05 5.52 -17.54
CA ARG A 395 20.20 6.35 -18.79
C ARG A 395 21.51 7.14 -18.91
N SER A 396 22.50 6.83 -18.08
CA SER A 396 23.83 7.41 -18.24
C SER A 396 24.58 6.70 -19.36
N LYS A 397 25.37 7.46 -20.11
CA LYS A 397 26.24 6.94 -21.16
C LYS A 397 27.66 6.92 -20.61
N PHE A 398 28.23 5.73 -20.52
CA PHE A 398 29.58 5.50 -20.02
C PHE A 398 30.49 5.18 -21.20
N THR A 399 31.48 6.03 -21.45
CA THR A 399 32.44 5.85 -22.53
C THR A 399 33.84 6.09 -21.98
N ASN A 400 34.79 5.21 -22.33
CA ASN A 400 36.19 5.25 -21.90
C ASN A 400 36.41 5.07 -20.38
N LEU A 401 35.72 4.10 -19.76
CA LEU A 401 35.92 3.76 -18.35
C LEU A 401 36.55 2.39 -18.18
N ASN A 402 37.39 2.25 -17.15
CA ASN A 402 37.92 0.97 -16.69
C ASN A 402 37.03 0.44 -15.55
N MET A 403 36.41 -0.73 -15.75
CA MET A 403 35.46 -1.35 -14.81
C MET A 403 35.91 -2.75 -14.36
N THR A 404 37.21 -3.03 -14.34
CA THR A 404 37.75 -4.28 -13.79
C THR A 404 37.33 -4.46 -12.32
N GLU A 405 36.92 -5.68 -11.95
CA GLU A 405 36.45 -6.08 -10.60
C GLU A 405 35.15 -5.42 -10.09
N VAL A 406 34.32 -4.86 -10.98
CA VAL A 406 33.00 -4.36 -10.57
C VAL A 406 31.99 -5.48 -10.34
N LEU A 407 31.21 -5.41 -9.25
CA LEU A 407 30.07 -6.30 -8.98
C LEU A 407 28.76 -5.59 -9.41
N LEU A 408 28.02 -6.23 -10.31
CA LEU A 408 26.71 -5.77 -10.77
C LEU A 408 25.65 -6.80 -10.36
N ALA A 409 24.86 -6.50 -9.32
CA ALA A 409 23.86 -7.41 -8.74
C ALA A 409 22.48 -6.73 -8.62
N ASP A 410 21.41 -7.51 -8.72
CA ASP A 410 20.01 -7.08 -8.62
C ASP A 410 19.57 -5.99 -9.64
N LEU A 411 20.14 -6.05 -10.85
CA LEU A 411 19.82 -5.12 -11.94
C LEU A 411 18.92 -5.79 -13.00
N ARG A 412 18.04 -5.00 -13.61
CA ARG A 412 17.37 -5.36 -14.87
C ARG A 412 18.10 -4.74 -16.06
N LEU A 413 18.65 -5.59 -16.93
CA LEU A 413 19.37 -5.18 -18.15
C LEU A 413 18.56 -5.41 -19.44
N THR A 414 17.22 -5.45 -19.36
CA THR A 414 16.35 -5.66 -20.52
C THR A 414 16.60 -4.58 -21.59
N ASN A 415 16.73 -5.00 -22.86
CA ASN A 415 17.00 -4.11 -24.00
C ASN A 415 18.26 -3.23 -23.85
N SER A 416 19.24 -3.66 -23.05
CA SER A 416 20.53 -2.99 -22.90
C SER A 416 21.57 -3.62 -23.83
N SER A 417 22.48 -2.82 -24.40
CA SER A 417 23.61 -3.29 -25.21
C SER A 417 24.93 -3.13 -24.46
N VAL A 418 25.82 -4.11 -24.61
CA VAL A 418 27.21 -4.06 -24.14
C VAL A 418 28.10 -4.23 -25.38
N GLU A 419 28.73 -3.14 -25.81
CA GLU A 419 29.47 -3.10 -27.08
C GLU A 419 30.89 -2.59 -26.84
N PHE A 420 31.88 -3.21 -27.51
CA PHE A 420 33.30 -2.84 -27.45
C PHE A 420 33.92 -2.90 -26.03
N VAL A 421 33.53 -3.88 -25.23
CA VAL A 421 34.03 -4.09 -23.86
C VAL A 421 34.86 -5.37 -23.77
N ALA A 422 35.97 -5.34 -23.04
CA ALA A 422 36.72 -6.54 -22.65
C ALA A 422 36.00 -7.26 -21.50
N MET A 423 35.73 -8.55 -21.65
CA MET A 423 34.93 -9.35 -20.70
C MET A 423 35.74 -10.45 -19.99
N ASP A 424 37.06 -10.33 -19.97
CA ASP A 424 37.96 -11.30 -19.33
C ASP A 424 37.60 -11.54 -17.86
N GLY A 425 37.31 -12.79 -17.51
CA GLY A 425 36.97 -13.19 -16.13
C GLY A 425 35.56 -12.86 -15.67
N VAL A 426 34.70 -12.26 -16.51
CA VAL A 426 33.29 -11.97 -16.17
C VAL A 426 32.50 -13.26 -15.94
N GLN A 427 31.66 -13.28 -14.91
CA GLN A 427 30.85 -14.44 -14.54
C GLN A 427 29.37 -14.09 -14.47
N PHE A 428 28.54 -14.84 -15.21
CA PHE A 428 27.09 -14.80 -15.10
C PHE A 428 26.62 -15.98 -14.25
N ARG A 429 26.02 -15.70 -13.09
CA ARG A 429 25.50 -16.71 -12.16
C ARG A 429 24.04 -16.44 -11.85
N ASP A 430 23.25 -17.50 -11.66
CA ASP A 430 21.83 -17.43 -11.25
C ASP A 430 20.98 -16.44 -12.09
N THR A 431 21.26 -16.35 -13.39
CA THR A 431 20.63 -15.40 -14.33
C THR A 431 19.47 -16.06 -15.10
N HIS A 432 18.40 -15.31 -15.41
CA HIS A 432 17.26 -15.78 -16.22
C HIS A 432 16.80 -14.72 -17.25
N LEU A 433 16.14 -15.16 -18.34
CA LEU A 433 15.72 -14.31 -19.47
C LEU A 433 14.48 -13.42 -19.19
N GLY A 434 14.11 -13.21 -17.93
CA GLY A 434 12.86 -12.53 -17.57
C GLY A 434 11.59 -13.28 -18.02
N VAL A 435 10.43 -12.64 -17.86
CA VAL A 435 9.11 -13.26 -18.13
C VAL A 435 8.84 -13.46 -19.62
N ASN A 436 9.27 -12.49 -20.45
CA ASN A 436 9.16 -12.55 -21.90
C ASN A 436 10.11 -13.55 -22.58
N LYS A 437 11.09 -14.09 -21.82
CA LYS A 437 12.12 -15.01 -22.31
C LYS A 437 12.82 -14.52 -23.59
N VAL A 438 13.06 -13.22 -23.72
CA VAL A 438 13.81 -12.67 -24.85
C VAL A 438 15.24 -13.22 -24.79
N PRO A 439 15.73 -13.94 -25.82
CA PRO A 439 17.05 -14.57 -25.78
C PRO A 439 18.18 -13.54 -25.67
N MET A 440 19.23 -13.89 -24.92
CA MET A 440 20.50 -13.15 -24.98
C MET A 440 21.14 -13.38 -26.34
N ASN A 441 21.58 -12.29 -26.98
CA ASN A 441 22.28 -12.37 -28.25
C ASN A 441 23.78 -12.07 -28.04
N TRP A 442 24.62 -13.03 -28.42
CA TRP A 442 26.07 -12.89 -28.43
C TRP A 442 26.54 -12.88 -29.87
N ALA A 443 26.76 -11.68 -30.42
CA ALA A 443 27.17 -11.50 -31.81
C ALA A 443 28.55 -10.85 -31.86
N HIS A 444 29.45 -11.44 -32.66
CA HIS A 444 30.81 -10.93 -32.84
C HIS A 444 31.62 -10.84 -31.53
N CYS A 445 31.40 -11.78 -30.62
CA CYS A 445 32.14 -11.86 -29.36
C CYS A 445 33.17 -13.00 -29.42
N ASP A 446 34.34 -12.78 -28.82
CA ASP A 446 35.25 -13.87 -28.46
C ASP A 446 34.80 -14.46 -27.12
N LEU A 447 34.39 -15.73 -27.15
CA LEU A 447 33.98 -16.50 -25.97
C LEU A 447 34.90 -17.71 -25.74
N GLY A 448 36.07 -17.74 -26.38
CA GLY A 448 37.04 -18.83 -26.28
C GLY A 448 37.37 -19.19 -24.83
N GLY A 449 37.42 -20.49 -24.53
CA GLY A 449 37.72 -20.99 -23.17
C GLY A 449 36.58 -20.84 -22.15
N SER A 450 35.44 -20.24 -22.52
CA SER A 450 34.29 -20.09 -21.63
C SER A 450 33.64 -21.43 -21.29
N ARG A 451 33.01 -21.51 -20.11
CA ARG A 451 32.32 -22.71 -19.63
C ARG A 451 30.87 -22.40 -19.31
N PHE A 452 29.96 -23.15 -19.93
CA PHE A 452 28.53 -23.13 -19.65
C PHE A 452 28.19 -24.34 -18.79
N LEU A 453 27.99 -24.12 -17.48
CA LEU A 453 27.77 -25.19 -16.51
C LEU A 453 26.34 -25.11 -15.96
N HIS A 454 25.62 -26.22 -15.99
CA HIS A 454 24.23 -26.31 -15.51
C HIS A 454 23.27 -25.29 -16.17
N CYS A 455 23.54 -24.94 -17.44
CA CYS A 455 22.70 -24.03 -18.22
C CYS A 455 21.64 -24.80 -19.01
N ASP A 456 20.43 -24.22 -19.13
CA ASP A 456 19.47 -24.64 -20.14
C ASP A 456 19.89 -24.03 -21.49
N LEU A 457 20.36 -24.87 -22.40
CA LEU A 457 20.79 -24.48 -23.74
C LEU A 457 19.75 -24.82 -24.82
N THR A 458 18.50 -25.09 -24.43
CA THR A 458 17.42 -25.44 -25.37
C THR A 458 17.18 -24.29 -26.35
N GLY A 459 17.26 -24.60 -27.66
CA GLY A 459 17.01 -23.63 -28.72
C GLY A 459 18.19 -22.70 -29.02
N VAL A 460 19.34 -22.86 -28.35
CA VAL A 460 20.58 -22.16 -28.71
C VAL A 460 21.07 -22.65 -30.07
N ARG A 461 21.45 -21.71 -30.93
CA ARG A 461 22.02 -21.98 -32.26
C ARG A 461 23.41 -21.38 -32.35
N LEU A 462 24.34 -22.16 -32.86
CA LEU A 462 25.67 -21.69 -33.25
C LEU A 462 25.68 -21.58 -34.77
N GLU A 463 25.63 -20.36 -35.28
CA GLU A 463 25.60 -20.07 -36.71
C GLU A 463 26.87 -19.30 -37.07
N GLN A 464 27.63 -19.82 -38.03
CA GLN A 464 28.88 -19.19 -38.50
C GLN A 464 29.95 -18.99 -37.39
N CYS A 465 29.97 -19.88 -36.39
CA CYS A 465 30.95 -19.85 -35.31
C CYS A 465 32.15 -20.75 -35.62
N GLN A 466 33.35 -20.37 -35.13
CA GLN A 466 34.47 -21.31 -35.01
C GLN A 466 34.23 -22.19 -33.78
N VAL A 467 34.18 -23.51 -33.98
CA VAL A 467 33.84 -24.49 -32.93
C VAL A 467 34.97 -25.48 -32.65
N GLU A 468 36.14 -25.31 -33.26
CA GLU A 468 37.29 -26.20 -33.06
C GLU A 468 37.67 -26.28 -31.56
N GLY A 469 37.87 -27.50 -31.06
CA GLY A 469 38.18 -27.78 -29.66
C GLY A 469 36.97 -27.70 -28.71
N MET A 470 35.78 -27.36 -29.19
CA MET A 470 34.56 -27.34 -28.38
C MET A 470 34.19 -28.76 -27.92
N LYS A 471 33.69 -28.87 -26.69
CA LYS A 471 33.19 -30.14 -26.13
C LYS A 471 31.76 -30.04 -25.67
N ILE A 472 30.93 -31.01 -26.05
CA ILE A 472 29.57 -31.18 -25.55
C ILE A 472 29.55 -32.41 -24.64
N ASN A 473 29.22 -32.22 -23.36
CA ASN A 473 29.23 -33.29 -22.34
C ASN A 473 30.54 -34.11 -22.31
N GLY A 474 31.67 -33.45 -22.57
CA GLY A 474 33.00 -34.06 -22.59
C GLY A 474 33.43 -34.67 -23.93
N VAL A 475 32.54 -34.76 -24.92
CA VAL A 475 32.83 -35.26 -26.27
C VAL A 475 33.25 -34.11 -27.18
N ALA A 476 34.32 -34.26 -27.94
CA ALA A 476 34.78 -33.25 -28.89
C ALA A 476 33.77 -33.08 -30.03
N ILE A 477 33.55 -31.85 -30.49
CA ILE A 477 32.58 -31.59 -31.57
C ILE A 477 33.01 -32.23 -32.89
N GLU A 478 34.32 -32.37 -33.11
CA GLU A 478 34.92 -33.04 -34.26
C GLU A 478 34.54 -34.52 -34.31
N ASP A 479 34.56 -35.20 -33.16
CA ASP A 479 34.16 -36.61 -33.05
C ASP A 479 32.66 -36.76 -33.36
N LEU A 480 31.84 -35.80 -32.90
CA LEU A 480 30.41 -35.77 -33.18
C LEU A 480 30.13 -35.57 -34.68
N PHE A 481 30.87 -34.68 -35.35
CA PHE A 481 30.75 -34.50 -36.80
C PHE A 481 31.24 -35.72 -37.57
N ALA A 482 32.39 -36.29 -37.21
CA ALA A 482 32.89 -37.50 -37.87
C ALA A 482 31.92 -38.68 -37.74
N ALA A 483 31.30 -38.85 -36.57
CA ALA A 483 30.26 -39.84 -36.35
C ALA A 483 29.01 -39.57 -37.21
N TYR A 484 28.60 -38.30 -37.32
CA TYR A 484 27.47 -37.90 -38.15
C TYR A 484 27.73 -38.13 -39.65
N ASP A 485 28.92 -37.79 -40.13
CA ASP A 485 29.33 -37.97 -41.53
C ASP A 485 29.43 -39.46 -41.89
N SER A 486 29.99 -40.28 -40.99
CA SER A 486 30.01 -41.74 -41.16
C SER A 486 28.60 -42.35 -41.25
N LEU A 487 27.65 -41.83 -40.46
CA LEU A 487 26.24 -42.24 -40.53
C LEU A 487 25.54 -41.76 -41.81
N LYS A 488 25.98 -40.63 -42.37
CA LYS A 488 25.51 -40.12 -43.66
C LYS A 488 26.03 -40.95 -44.82
N GLU A 489 27.28 -41.37 -44.80
CA GLU A 489 27.87 -42.21 -45.84
C GLU A 489 27.32 -43.64 -45.83
N ALA A 490 26.80 -44.10 -44.68
CA ALA A 490 26.14 -45.39 -44.52
C ALA A 490 24.63 -45.39 -44.92
N ARG A 491 24.08 -44.23 -45.31
CA ARG A 491 22.70 -44.04 -45.79
C ARG A 491 22.69 -43.68 -47.26
#